data_AF-A0AA88UXA7-F1
#
_entry.id   AF-A0AA88UXA7-F1
#
_cell.length_a   1.000
_cell.length_b   1.000
_cell.length_c   1.000
_cell.angle_alpha   90.00
_cell.angle_beta   90.00
_cell.angle_gamma   90.00
#
_symmetry.space_group_name_H-M   'P 1'
#
loop_
_entity.id
_entity.type
_entity.pdbx_description
1 polymer ?
#
loop_
_entity_poly.entity_id
_entity_poly.type
_entity_poly.pdbx_seq_one_letter_code
_entity_poly.pdbx_strand_id
1 'polypeptide(L)'
;MQKDSGSSAPAAPTGRPRRRKGSNEVPLDVGKANGGHLLVNDQNKYRSMWIRAHSSIWMIGGFVLVIYLGHLYIWAMIVVIQIFMARELFSLLRKAHEDRQLPGFRLLNWHFFFTAVLFVYGRILSQRLVNTVTSDKFLYQLVGRFIKYHMVTCYFLYIAGFMWFILTLKKKMYKYQFGQYAWTHMILIVVFTQSSFTVANIFEGIFWFLLPASLIVINDIAAYIFGFFFGKTPLIKLSPKKTWEGFIGASVTTIISAFVVSI
;
A
#
# COMPACT_ATOMS: atom_id res chain seq x y z
N MET A 1 -38.41 77.32 18.82
CA MET A 1 -38.68 78.00 17.54
C MET A 1 -37.43 77.93 16.68
N GLN A 2 -37.55 77.34 15.47
CA GLN A 2 -36.70 77.37 14.25
C GLN A 2 -35.18 77.05 14.36
N LYS A 3 -34.63 75.99 13.72
CA LYS A 3 -34.33 75.74 12.28
C LYS A 3 -33.34 76.75 11.68
N ASP A 4 -32.32 76.43 10.87
CA ASP A 4 -31.92 75.29 10.01
C ASP A 4 -30.41 75.50 9.66
N SER A 5 -29.54 74.48 9.72
CA SER A 5 -28.91 73.77 8.57
C SER A 5 -27.58 74.32 8.02
N GLY A 6 -26.62 73.42 7.74
CA GLY A 6 -25.35 73.69 7.04
C GLY A 6 -24.36 72.53 7.13
N SER A 7 -24.46 71.59 6.19
CA SER A 7 -23.81 70.27 6.11
C SER A 7 -22.34 70.26 5.62
N SER A 8 -21.54 69.30 6.10
CA SER A 8 -20.62 68.53 5.23
C SER A 8 -20.24 67.19 5.88
N ALA A 9 -20.43 66.10 5.14
CA ALA A 9 -20.24 64.70 5.55
C ALA A 9 -18.76 64.27 5.47
N PRO A 10 -18.41 63.10 6.05
CA PRO A 10 -17.93 62.04 5.15
C PRO A 10 -18.38 60.59 5.49
N ALA A 11 -18.69 59.89 4.39
CA ALA A 11 -18.58 58.46 4.03
C ALA A 11 -18.41 57.34 5.10
N ALA A 12 -19.26 56.32 4.98
CA ALA A 12 -19.03 54.92 5.40
C ALA A 12 -18.46 54.10 4.21
N PRO A 13 -18.27 52.76 4.32
CA PRO A 13 -17.44 51.97 5.22
C PRO A 13 -16.35 51.20 4.41
N THR A 14 -15.14 51.00 4.94
CA THR A 14 -14.11 50.18 4.25
C THR A 14 -13.66 48.99 5.11
N GLY A 15 -13.70 47.81 4.49
CA GLY A 15 -13.67 46.51 5.13
C GLY A 15 -12.34 46.14 5.79
N ARG A 16 -12.44 45.37 6.88
CA ARG A 16 -11.33 44.61 7.45
C ARG A 16 -10.89 43.50 6.48
N PRO A 17 -9.65 43.49 5.98
CA PRO A 17 -9.12 42.28 5.35
C PRO A 17 -8.77 41.28 6.45
N ARG A 18 -9.59 40.23 6.57
CA ARG A 18 -9.33 39.05 7.37
C ARG A 18 -8.11 38.34 6.78
N ARG A 19 -6.92 38.60 7.33
CA ARG A 19 -5.65 37.97 6.90
C ARG A 19 -5.72 36.46 7.13
N ARG A 20 -5.91 35.73 6.03
CA ARG A 20 -5.88 34.27 5.91
C ARG A 20 -4.48 33.80 6.29
N LYS A 21 -4.33 33.18 7.48
CA LYS A 21 -3.10 32.51 7.91
C LYS A 21 -2.93 31.23 7.10
N GLY A 22 -2.30 31.36 5.94
CA GLY A 22 -1.74 30.27 5.17
C GLY A 22 -0.24 30.54 5.03
N SER A 23 0.57 29.86 5.82
CA SER A 23 2.00 29.69 5.55
C SER A 23 2.36 28.24 5.84
N ASN A 24 2.54 27.49 4.75
CA ASN A 24 3.37 26.29 4.77
C ASN A 24 4.81 26.79 4.84
N GLU A 25 5.35 26.89 6.04
CA GLU A 25 6.78 27.10 6.25
C GLU A 25 7.41 25.72 6.52
N VAL A 26 8.13 25.24 5.52
CA VAL A 26 9.13 24.18 5.65
C VAL A 26 10.35 24.84 6.30
N PRO A 27 10.87 24.37 7.45
CA PRO A 27 12.11 24.90 7.97
C PRO A 27 13.26 24.41 7.09
N LEU A 28 13.80 25.32 6.28
CA LEU A 28 15.17 25.27 5.79
C LEU A 28 16.04 25.87 6.88
N ASP A 29 16.76 25.04 7.65
CA ASP A 29 17.92 25.52 8.38
C ASP A 29 19.19 24.90 7.78
N VAL A 30 19.97 25.82 7.25
CA VAL A 30 21.27 25.66 6.62
C VAL A 30 22.33 25.50 7.71
N GLY A 31 23.26 24.57 7.46
CA GLY A 31 24.69 24.77 7.72
C GLY A 31 25.11 25.27 9.09
N LYS A 32 25.32 24.34 10.03
CA LYS A 32 26.44 24.44 10.97
C LYS A 32 27.37 23.27 10.75
N ALA A 33 28.37 23.51 9.91
CA ALA A 33 29.63 22.79 9.96
C ALA A 33 30.29 23.09 11.32
N ASN A 34 30.23 22.11 12.23
CA ASN A 34 31.28 21.92 13.22
C ASN A 34 31.84 20.52 12.94
N GLY A 35 33.02 20.50 12.33
CA GLY A 35 33.80 19.30 12.13
C GLY A 35 34.22 18.68 13.46
N GLY A 36 34.53 17.38 13.41
CA GLY A 36 35.41 16.76 14.39
C GLY A 36 34.86 15.59 15.21
N HIS A 37 33.67 15.04 14.93
CA HIS A 37 33.32 13.72 15.45
C HIS A 37 33.18 12.72 14.31
N LEU A 38 34.34 12.26 13.83
CA LEU A 38 34.47 11.05 13.02
C LEU A 38 33.69 9.93 13.70
N LEU A 39 32.56 9.54 13.09
CA LEU A 39 31.71 8.40 13.46
C LEU A 39 32.43 7.06 13.20
N VAL A 40 33.63 6.92 13.77
CA VAL A 40 34.54 5.79 13.60
C VAL A 40 34.38 4.78 14.74
N ASN A 41 33.66 5.11 15.81
CA ASN A 41 33.39 4.17 16.89
C ASN A 41 31.96 4.29 17.42
N ASP A 42 31.03 3.59 16.76
CA ASP A 42 29.68 3.42 17.27
C ASP A 42 29.40 1.91 17.29
N GLN A 43 29.49 1.28 18.46
CA GLN A 43 29.15 -0.13 18.69
C GLN A 43 27.73 -0.46 18.15
N ASN A 44 26.86 0.55 18.08
CA ASN A 44 25.52 0.45 17.51
C ASN A 44 25.51 0.33 15.98
N LYS A 45 26.55 0.79 15.28
CA LYS A 45 26.66 0.67 13.82
C LYS A 45 26.91 -0.78 13.40
N TYR A 46 27.82 -1.48 14.08
CA TYR A 46 28.07 -2.90 13.84
C TYR A 46 26.88 -3.75 14.28
N ARG A 47 26.24 -3.42 15.40
CA ARG A 47 25.00 -4.08 15.83
C ARG A 47 23.85 -3.86 14.84
N SER A 48 23.67 -2.64 14.34
CA SER A 48 22.65 -2.32 13.33
C SER A 48 22.93 -3.02 11.99
N MET A 49 24.19 -3.03 11.55
CA MET A 49 24.61 -3.72 10.35
C MET A 49 24.46 -5.24 10.47
N TRP A 50 24.75 -5.81 11.63
CA TRP A 50 24.53 -7.23 11.94
C TRP A 50 23.05 -7.60 11.95
N ILE A 51 22.21 -6.78 12.58
CA ILE A 51 20.74 -6.96 12.56
C ILE A 51 20.22 -6.89 11.13
N ARG A 52 20.71 -5.93 10.32
CA ARG A 52 20.35 -5.82 8.89
C ARG A 52 20.79 -7.06 8.11
N ALA A 53 22.04 -7.48 8.22
CA ALA A 53 22.57 -8.65 7.53
C ALA A 53 21.81 -9.93 7.92
N HIS A 54 21.60 -10.15 9.21
CA HIS A 54 20.82 -11.29 9.71
C HIS A 54 19.37 -11.24 9.19
N SER A 55 18.73 -10.08 9.22
CA SER A 55 17.36 -9.92 8.69
C SER A 55 17.28 -10.19 7.18
N SER A 56 18.28 -9.78 6.41
CA SER A 56 18.35 -10.03 4.97
C SER A 56 18.55 -11.52 4.67
N ILE A 57 19.44 -12.18 5.39
CA ILE A 57 19.66 -13.63 5.26
C ILE A 57 18.37 -14.40 5.61
N TRP A 58 17.68 -14.00 6.69
CA TRP A 58 16.44 -14.65 7.10
C TRP A 58 15.31 -14.43 6.09
N MET A 59 15.22 -13.24 5.50
CA MET A 59 14.24 -12.92 4.46
C MET A 59 14.49 -13.71 3.17
N ILE A 60 15.75 -13.81 2.73
CA ILE A 60 16.13 -14.59 1.54
C ILE A 60 15.90 -16.08 1.78
N GLY A 61 16.37 -16.60 2.93
CA GLY A 61 16.19 -18.00 3.32
C GLY A 61 14.71 -18.37 3.43
N GLY A 62 13.90 -17.52 4.05
CA GLY A 62 12.46 -17.70 4.12
C GLY A 62 11.79 -17.70 2.75
N PHE A 63 12.20 -16.80 1.84
CA PHE A 63 11.66 -16.76 0.48
C PHE A 63 11.99 -18.03 -0.32
N VAL A 64 13.25 -18.49 -0.27
CA VAL A 64 13.68 -19.72 -0.94
C VAL A 64 12.97 -20.94 -0.36
N LEU A 65 12.81 -21.01 0.97
CA LEU A 65 12.07 -22.09 1.64
C LEU A 65 10.60 -22.13 1.18
N VAL A 66 9.93 -20.99 1.10
CA VAL A 66 8.53 -20.90 0.64
C VAL A 66 8.40 -21.33 -0.82
N ILE A 67 9.37 -20.99 -1.68
CA ILE A 67 9.40 -21.46 -3.06
C ILE A 67 9.58 -22.99 -3.10
N TYR A 68 10.48 -23.53 -2.28
CA TYR A 68 10.76 -24.97 -2.21
C TYR A 68 9.54 -25.79 -1.77
N LEU A 69 8.74 -25.25 -0.83
CA LEU A 69 7.51 -25.89 -0.35
C LEU A 69 6.38 -25.94 -1.40
N GLY A 70 6.53 -25.22 -2.52
CA GLY A 70 5.66 -25.31 -3.69
C GLY A 70 4.52 -24.29 -3.75
N HIS A 71 3.65 -24.45 -4.75
CA HIS A 71 2.65 -23.44 -5.16
C HIS A 71 1.70 -22.97 -4.04
N LEU A 72 1.26 -23.87 -3.17
CA LEU A 72 0.31 -23.54 -2.08
C LEU A 72 0.94 -22.59 -1.05
N TYR A 73 2.23 -22.75 -0.74
CA TYR A 73 2.92 -21.92 0.23
C TYR A 73 3.25 -20.54 -0.35
N ILE A 74 3.66 -20.48 -1.63
CA ILE A 74 3.85 -19.20 -2.35
C ILE A 74 2.53 -18.42 -2.38
N TRP A 75 1.42 -19.10 -2.68
CA TRP A 75 0.09 -18.50 -2.63
C TRP A 75 -0.24 -17.94 -1.24
N ALA A 76 -0.06 -18.74 -0.18
CA ALA A 76 -0.33 -18.31 1.19
C ALA A 76 0.54 -17.09 1.58
N MET A 77 1.80 -17.08 1.17
CA MET A 77 2.72 -15.95 1.40
C MET A 77 2.23 -14.66 0.73
N ILE A 78 1.70 -14.73 -0.50
CA ILE A 78 1.11 -13.57 -1.18
C ILE A 78 -0.12 -13.06 -0.42
N VAL A 79 -0.99 -13.94 0.04
CA VAL A 79 -2.17 -13.55 0.85
C VAL A 79 -1.71 -12.84 2.13
N VAL A 80 -0.68 -13.34 2.80
CA VAL A 80 -0.12 -12.70 4.01
C VAL A 80 0.44 -11.31 3.70
N ILE A 81 1.26 -11.16 2.65
CA ILE A 81 1.79 -9.86 2.22
C ILE A 81 0.64 -8.90 1.89
N GLN A 82 -0.39 -9.38 1.21
CA GLN A 82 -1.56 -8.58 0.86
C GLN A 82 -2.29 -8.06 2.10
N ILE A 83 -2.46 -8.88 3.14
CA ILE A 83 -3.08 -8.47 4.41
C ILE A 83 -2.25 -7.36 5.07
N PHE A 84 -0.92 -7.51 5.12
CA PHE A 84 -0.04 -6.48 5.69
C PHE A 84 -0.08 -5.17 4.87
N MET A 85 -0.05 -5.28 3.54
CA MET A 85 -0.14 -4.13 2.65
C MET A 85 -1.47 -3.38 2.81
N ALA A 86 -2.60 -4.09 2.81
CA ALA A 86 -3.91 -3.48 3.00
C ALA A 86 -4.05 -2.84 4.38
N ARG A 87 -3.51 -3.47 5.43
CA ARG A 87 -3.47 -2.90 6.78
C ARG A 87 -2.71 -1.57 6.80
N GLU A 88 -1.55 -1.52 6.16
CA GLU A 88 -0.73 -0.29 6.09
C GLU A 88 -1.43 0.79 5.28
N LEU A 89 -2.00 0.43 4.12
CA LEU A 89 -2.69 1.37 3.25
C LEU A 89 -3.94 1.96 3.90
N PHE A 90 -4.73 1.14 4.61
CA PHE A 90 -5.83 1.63 5.44
C PHE A 90 -5.33 2.47 6.63
N SER A 91 -4.13 2.20 7.15
CA SER A 91 -3.51 3.03 8.19
C SER A 91 -3.16 4.42 7.67
N LEU A 92 -2.54 4.51 6.49
CA LEU A 92 -2.14 5.77 5.85
C LEU A 92 -3.33 6.64 5.47
N LEU A 93 -4.42 6.02 5.05
CA LEU A 93 -5.63 6.72 4.63
C LEU A 93 -6.37 7.39 5.79
N ARG A 94 -6.10 6.97 7.03
CA ARG A 94 -6.79 7.46 8.22
C ARG A 94 -6.15 8.74 8.72
N LYS A 95 -6.95 9.80 8.81
CA LYS A 95 -6.53 11.05 9.45
C LYS A 95 -6.78 10.95 10.94
N ALA A 96 -5.72 10.94 11.74
CA ALA A 96 -5.75 10.66 13.18
C ALA A 96 -6.78 11.48 13.99
N HIS A 97 -7.09 12.71 13.54
CA HIS A 97 -8.02 13.60 14.22
C HIS A 97 -9.50 13.29 13.94
N GLU A 98 -9.85 12.91 12.71
CA GLU A 98 -11.24 12.58 12.32
C GLU A 98 -11.64 11.17 12.76
N ASP A 99 -10.67 10.24 12.81
CA ASP A 99 -10.87 8.83 13.13
C ASP A 99 -11.38 8.58 14.56
N ARG A 100 -11.01 9.46 15.50
CA ARG A 100 -11.42 9.36 16.91
C ARG A 100 -12.93 9.48 17.09
N GLN A 101 -13.64 10.04 16.11
CA GLN A 101 -15.10 10.23 16.15
C GLN A 101 -15.88 9.05 15.53
N LEU A 102 -15.20 8.11 14.86
CA LEU A 102 -15.80 7.05 14.03
C LEU A 102 -15.04 5.71 14.10
N PRO A 103 -14.99 5.02 15.27
CA PRO A 103 -14.30 3.74 15.40
C PRO A 103 -14.88 2.62 14.51
N GLY A 104 -16.17 2.70 14.16
CA GLY A 104 -16.86 1.71 13.33
C GLY A 104 -16.34 1.59 11.89
N PHE A 105 -15.70 2.64 11.36
CA PHE A 105 -15.14 2.61 9.99
C PHE A 105 -13.96 1.65 9.86
N ARG A 106 -13.26 1.37 10.97
CA ARG A 106 -12.15 0.42 10.97
C ARG A 106 -12.64 -1.00 10.70
N LEU A 107 -13.70 -1.41 11.40
CA LEU A 107 -14.34 -2.71 11.19
C LEU A 107 -14.94 -2.81 9.78
N LEU A 108 -15.52 -1.73 9.28
CA LEU A 108 -16.11 -1.69 7.95
C LEU A 108 -15.08 -1.89 6.83
N ASN A 109 -13.92 -1.22 6.91
CA ASN A 109 -12.85 -1.41 5.92
C ASN A 109 -12.32 -2.85 5.93
N TRP A 110 -12.18 -3.44 7.12
CA TRP A 110 -11.79 -4.84 7.26
C TRP A 110 -12.87 -5.81 6.74
N HIS A 111 -14.15 -5.49 6.90
CA HIS A 111 -15.26 -6.29 6.35
C HIS A 111 -15.22 -6.31 4.82
N PHE A 112 -15.08 -5.16 4.17
CA PHE A 112 -14.95 -5.10 2.71
C PHE A 112 -13.69 -5.81 2.21
N PHE A 113 -12.57 -5.66 2.92
CA PHE A 113 -11.35 -6.41 2.63
C PHE A 113 -11.57 -7.91 2.72
N PHE A 114 -12.15 -8.41 3.82
CA PHE A 114 -12.43 -9.83 4.01
C PHE A 114 -13.39 -10.37 2.95
N THR A 115 -14.42 -9.59 2.60
CA THR A 115 -15.35 -9.93 1.51
C THR A 115 -14.62 -10.05 0.16
N ALA A 116 -13.68 -9.15 -0.13
CA ALA A 116 -12.86 -9.21 -1.34
C ALA A 116 -11.89 -10.40 -1.35
N VAL A 117 -11.24 -10.71 -0.21
CA VAL A 117 -10.42 -11.91 -0.02
C VAL A 117 -11.26 -13.16 -0.30
N LEU A 118 -12.41 -13.29 0.35
CA LEU A 118 -13.29 -14.44 0.16
C LEU A 118 -13.75 -14.57 -1.29
N PHE A 119 -14.10 -13.46 -1.95
CA PHE A 119 -14.55 -13.50 -3.35
C PHE A 119 -13.45 -13.98 -4.30
N VAL A 120 -12.31 -13.30 -4.29
CA VAL A 120 -11.18 -13.57 -5.21
C VAL A 120 -10.57 -14.93 -4.92
N TYR A 121 -10.17 -15.16 -3.68
CA TYR A 121 -9.49 -16.39 -3.32
C TYR A 121 -10.43 -17.56 -3.15
N GLY A 122 -11.67 -17.36 -2.72
CA GLY A 122 -12.65 -18.46 -2.69
C GLY A 122 -12.87 -19.04 -4.09
N ARG A 123 -12.91 -18.20 -5.14
CA ARG A 123 -12.99 -18.67 -6.53
C ARG A 123 -11.74 -19.45 -6.95
N ILE A 124 -10.55 -18.91 -6.69
CA ILE A 124 -9.28 -19.54 -7.12
C ILE A 124 -8.99 -20.83 -6.32
N LEU A 125 -9.21 -20.79 -5.00
CA LEU A 125 -8.98 -21.90 -4.08
C LEU A 125 -9.98 -23.02 -4.34
N SER A 126 -11.25 -22.70 -4.64
CA SER A 126 -12.29 -23.71 -4.90
C SER A 126 -11.90 -24.73 -5.98
N GLN A 127 -11.28 -24.25 -7.07
CA GLN A 127 -10.92 -25.10 -8.20
C GLN A 127 -9.76 -26.05 -7.90
N ARG A 128 -8.86 -25.69 -6.97
CA ARG A 128 -7.68 -26.49 -6.63
C ARG A 128 -7.87 -27.33 -5.38
N LEU A 129 -8.58 -26.83 -4.37
CA LEU A 129 -8.87 -27.59 -3.15
C LEU A 129 -9.67 -28.86 -3.46
N VAL A 130 -10.55 -28.83 -4.47
CA VAL A 130 -11.27 -30.02 -4.97
C VAL A 130 -10.32 -31.08 -5.53
N ASN A 131 -9.21 -30.68 -6.14
CA ASN A 131 -8.26 -31.63 -6.74
C ASN A 131 -7.25 -32.17 -5.71
N THR A 132 -6.76 -31.32 -4.81
CA THR A 132 -5.76 -31.69 -3.80
C THR A 132 -6.39 -32.39 -2.58
N VAL A 133 -7.61 -32.01 -2.19
CA VAL A 133 -8.33 -32.56 -1.03
C VAL A 133 -9.29 -33.66 -1.47
N THR A 134 -8.81 -34.54 -2.35
CA THR A 134 -9.48 -35.79 -2.73
C THR A 134 -9.35 -36.86 -1.63
N SER A 135 -8.45 -36.67 -0.66
CA SER A 135 -8.09 -37.69 0.34
C SER A 135 -9.09 -37.81 1.50
N ASP A 136 -9.84 -36.76 1.85
CA ASP A 136 -10.77 -36.76 3.01
C ASP A 136 -12.22 -36.47 2.60
N LYS A 137 -13.10 -37.48 2.81
CA LYS A 137 -14.54 -37.38 2.51
C LYS A 137 -15.23 -36.19 3.20
N PHE A 138 -14.83 -35.86 4.43
CA PHE A 138 -15.40 -34.75 5.20
C PHE A 138 -15.03 -33.38 4.62
N LEU A 139 -13.75 -33.19 4.29
CA LEU A 139 -13.28 -31.93 3.70
C LEU A 139 -13.89 -31.74 2.31
N TYR A 140 -14.00 -32.79 1.49
CA TYR A 140 -14.65 -32.71 0.19
C TYR A 140 -16.12 -32.25 0.31
N GLN A 141 -16.88 -32.80 1.25
CA GLN A 141 -18.29 -32.42 1.41
C GLN A 141 -18.46 -30.98 1.93
N LEU A 142 -17.60 -30.55 2.85
CA LEU A 142 -17.61 -29.19 3.37
C LEU A 142 -17.19 -28.19 2.29
N VAL A 143 -16.07 -28.45 1.63
CA VAL A 143 -15.53 -27.62 0.54
C VAL A 143 -16.51 -27.57 -0.62
N GLY A 144 -17.04 -28.70 -1.09
CA GLY A 144 -18.03 -28.74 -2.17
C GLY A 144 -19.29 -27.92 -1.86
N ARG A 145 -19.77 -27.93 -0.61
CA ARG A 145 -20.85 -27.04 -0.17
C ARG A 145 -20.43 -25.57 -0.18
N PHE A 146 -19.26 -25.23 0.36
CA PHE A 146 -18.74 -23.87 0.36
C PHE A 146 -18.59 -23.32 -1.06
N ILE A 147 -18.11 -24.12 -2.01
CA ILE A 147 -17.94 -23.74 -3.41
C ILE A 147 -19.28 -23.48 -4.08
N LYS A 148 -20.27 -24.35 -3.85
CA LYS A 148 -21.61 -24.22 -4.45
C LYS A 148 -22.29 -22.91 -4.04
N TYR A 149 -22.16 -22.51 -2.79
CA TYR A 149 -22.81 -21.30 -2.26
C TYR A 149 -21.89 -20.07 -2.22
N HIS A 150 -20.62 -20.19 -2.61
CA HIS A 150 -19.61 -19.14 -2.51
C HIS A 150 -20.06 -17.79 -3.08
N MET A 151 -20.57 -17.80 -4.31
CA MET A 151 -21.01 -16.57 -5.01
C MET A 151 -22.16 -15.88 -4.27
N VAL A 152 -23.12 -16.68 -3.79
CA VAL A 152 -24.28 -16.19 -3.03
C VAL A 152 -23.83 -15.63 -1.68
N THR A 153 -22.93 -16.32 -0.98
CA THR A 153 -22.37 -15.85 0.30
C THR A 153 -21.60 -14.54 0.13
N CYS A 154 -20.78 -14.40 -0.91
CA CYS A 154 -20.04 -13.16 -1.18
C CYS A 154 -21.00 -12.00 -1.49
N TYR A 155 -22.06 -12.26 -2.25
CA TYR A 155 -23.09 -11.26 -2.57
C TYR A 155 -23.80 -10.75 -1.30
N PHE A 156 -24.23 -11.66 -0.42
CA PHE A 156 -24.85 -11.28 0.85
C PHE A 156 -23.89 -10.52 1.78
N LEU A 157 -22.62 -10.93 1.86
CA LEU A 157 -21.60 -10.22 2.65
C LEU A 157 -21.37 -8.80 2.13
N TYR A 158 -21.39 -8.62 0.81
CA TYR A 158 -21.26 -7.29 0.20
C TYR A 158 -22.47 -6.40 0.52
N ILE A 159 -23.70 -6.90 0.37
CA ILE A 159 -24.91 -6.16 0.75
C ILE A 159 -24.91 -5.81 2.23
N ALA A 160 -24.55 -6.76 3.10
CA ALA A 160 -24.45 -6.51 4.54
C ALA A 160 -23.43 -5.41 4.85
N GLY A 161 -22.27 -5.42 4.18
CA GLY A 161 -21.27 -4.35 4.30
C GLY A 161 -21.77 -3.00 3.82
N PHE A 162 -22.52 -2.97 2.71
CA PHE A 162 -23.12 -1.74 2.19
C PHE A 162 -24.20 -1.18 3.12
N MET A 163 -25.08 -2.04 3.66
CA MET A 163 -26.05 -1.64 4.68
C MET A 163 -25.37 -1.12 5.94
N TRP A 164 -24.31 -1.78 6.40
CA TRP A 164 -23.51 -1.33 7.53
C TRP A 164 -22.86 0.04 7.28
N PHE A 165 -22.38 0.29 6.06
CA PHE A 165 -21.88 1.60 5.66
C PHE A 165 -22.95 2.68 5.79
N ILE A 166 -24.16 2.43 5.26
CA ILE A 166 -25.29 3.37 5.34
C ILE A 166 -25.65 3.67 6.80
N LEU A 167 -25.71 2.64 7.66
CA LEU A 167 -26.03 2.81 9.09
C LEU A 167 -24.97 3.60 9.85
N THR A 168 -23.71 3.56 9.40
CA THR A 168 -22.61 4.29 10.04
C THR A 168 -22.53 5.76 9.57
N LEU A 169 -23.39 6.20 8.64
CA LEU A 169 -23.40 7.58 8.15
C LEU A 169 -23.78 8.58 9.25
N LYS A 170 -22.90 9.56 9.52
CA LYS A 170 -23.14 10.62 10.51
C LYS A 170 -23.28 11.98 9.82
N LYS A 171 -24.29 12.75 10.22
CA LYS A 171 -24.49 14.14 9.76
C LYS A 171 -23.23 14.98 10.02
N LYS A 172 -22.92 15.91 9.09
CA LYS A 172 -21.73 16.78 9.05
C LYS A 172 -20.40 16.15 8.57
N MET A 173 -20.29 14.82 8.47
CA MET A 173 -19.04 14.14 8.04
C MET A 173 -19.14 13.40 6.70
N TYR A 174 -20.24 13.55 5.94
CA TYR A 174 -20.49 12.78 4.72
C TYR A 174 -19.35 12.81 3.71
N LYS A 175 -18.74 13.98 3.45
CA LYS A 175 -17.63 14.09 2.50
C LYS A 175 -16.44 13.20 2.88
N TYR A 176 -16.12 13.11 4.18
CA TYR A 176 -15.05 12.23 4.67
C TYR A 176 -15.45 10.76 4.56
N GLN A 177 -16.67 10.41 4.98
CA GLN A 177 -17.16 9.02 4.97
C GLN A 177 -17.24 8.44 3.54
N PHE A 178 -17.77 9.21 2.59
CA PHE A 178 -17.80 8.83 1.18
C PHE A 178 -16.40 8.79 0.56
N GLY A 179 -15.53 9.74 0.94
CA GLY A 179 -14.13 9.71 0.53
C GLY A 179 -13.42 8.44 0.99
N GLN A 180 -13.50 8.12 2.28
CA GLN A 180 -12.94 6.89 2.86
C GLN A 180 -13.51 5.64 2.18
N TYR A 181 -14.83 5.59 1.98
CA TYR A 181 -15.48 4.48 1.28
C TYR A 181 -14.95 4.27 -0.15
N ALA A 182 -14.84 5.36 -0.92
CA ALA A 182 -14.32 5.33 -2.28
C ALA A 182 -12.85 4.89 -2.31
N TRP A 183 -12.02 5.44 -1.43
CA TRP A 183 -10.62 5.05 -1.31
C TRP A 183 -10.46 3.58 -0.90
N THR A 184 -11.27 3.08 0.05
CA THR A 184 -11.27 1.66 0.41
C THR A 184 -11.57 0.80 -0.81
N HIS A 185 -12.60 1.12 -1.60
CA HIS A 185 -12.92 0.36 -2.81
C HIS A 185 -11.81 0.46 -3.86
N MET A 186 -11.21 1.63 -4.05
CA MET A 186 -10.11 1.82 -4.99
C MET A 186 -8.88 0.99 -4.59
N ILE A 187 -8.52 1.00 -3.30
CA ILE A 187 -7.45 0.19 -2.73
C ILE A 187 -7.73 -1.29 -2.97
N LEU A 188 -8.96 -1.74 -2.68
CA LEU A 188 -9.34 -3.13 -2.89
C LEU A 188 -9.19 -3.51 -4.37
N ILE A 189 -9.73 -2.71 -5.30
CA ILE A 189 -9.59 -3.01 -6.73
C ILE A 189 -8.12 -3.13 -7.12
N VAL A 190 -7.28 -2.15 -6.79
CA VAL A 190 -5.86 -2.14 -7.17
C VAL A 190 -5.11 -3.34 -6.59
N VAL A 191 -5.24 -3.57 -5.27
CA VAL A 191 -4.51 -4.61 -4.55
C VAL A 191 -4.99 -6.01 -4.94
N PHE A 192 -6.31 -6.21 -5.10
CA PHE A 192 -6.86 -7.52 -5.43
C PHE A 192 -6.66 -7.88 -6.89
N THR A 193 -6.84 -6.95 -7.83
CA THR A 193 -6.61 -7.20 -9.25
C THR A 193 -5.18 -7.64 -9.50
N GLN A 194 -4.18 -6.91 -8.98
CA GLN A 194 -2.78 -7.32 -9.08
C GLN A 194 -2.54 -8.71 -8.50
N SER A 195 -2.98 -8.95 -7.24
CA SER A 195 -2.75 -10.23 -6.58
C SER A 195 -3.39 -11.42 -7.31
N SER A 196 -4.56 -11.22 -7.91
CA SER A 196 -5.28 -12.27 -8.65
C SER A 196 -4.48 -12.72 -9.86
N PHE A 197 -3.90 -11.77 -10.60
CA PHE A 197 -3.04 -12.07 -11.75
C PHE A 197 -1.75 -12.76 -11.31
N THR A 198 -1.11 -12.29 -10.24
CA THR A 198 0.10 -12.93 -9.71
C THR A 198 -0.15 -14.38 -9.31
N VAL A 199 -1.27 -14.63 -8.62
CA VAL A 199 -1.66 -15.97 -8.19
C VAL A 199 -2.01 -16.86 -9.38
N ALA A 200 -2.72 -16.35 -10.38
CA ALA A 200 -2.98 -17.08 -11.62
C ALA A 200 -1.68 -17.51 -12.31
N ASN A 201 -0.70 -16.59 -12.43
CA ASN A 201 0.60 -16.89 -13.02
C ASN A 201 1.38 -17.97 -12.25
N ILE A 202 1.32 -17.97 -10.90
CA ILE A 202 1.96 -19.01 -10.07
C ILE A 202 1.40 -20.40 -10.36
N PHE A 203 0.10 -20.48 -10.66
CA PHE A 203 -0.55 -21.76 -10.97
C PHE A 203 -0.27 -22.26 -12.38
N GLU A 204 0.02 -21.38 -13.33
CA GLU A 204 0.52 -21.75 -14.66
C GLU A 204 2.01 -22.18 -14.58
N GLY A 205 2.78 -21.56 -13.70
CA GLY A 205 4.14 -22.01 -13.38
C GLY A 205 4.87 -21.07 -12.43
N ILE A 206 5.68 -21.63 -11.53
CA ILE A 206 6.48 -20.84 -10.57
C ILE A 206 7.44 -19.90 -11.30
N PHE A 207 7.95 -20.32 -12.47
CA PHE A 207 8.83 -19.51 -13.30
C PHE A 207 8.20 -18.17 -13.72
N TRP A 208 6.91 -18.16 -14.08
CA TRP A 208 6.19 -16.95 -14.49
C TRP A 208 5.99 -15.94 -13.36
N PHE A 209 6.13 -16.38 -12.11
CA PHE A 209 6.17 -15.51 -10.94
C PHE A 209 7.60 -15.08 -10.59
N LEU A 210 8.55 -16.03 -10.63
CA LEU A 210 9.92 -15.81 -10.20
C LEU A 210 10.67 -14.87 -11.14
N LEU A 211 10.44 -14.97 -12.46
CA LEU A 211 11.06 -14.11 -13.46
C LEU A 211 10.76 -12.63 -13.17
N PRO A 212 9.50 -12.15 -13.20
CA PRO A 212 9.21 -10.74 -12.95
C PRO A 212 9.64 -10.30 -11.54
N ALA A 213 9.53 -11.16 -10.53
CA ALA A 213 9.99 -10.86 -9.18
C ALA A 213 11.51 -10.63 -9.11
N SER A 214 12.30 -11.50 -9.74
CA SER A 214 13.77 -11.38 -9.78
C SER A 214 14.22 -10.15 -10.57
N LEU A 215 13.55 -9.84 -11.68
CA LEU A 215 13.82 -8.63 -12.47
C LEU A 215 13.59 -7.36 -11.63
N ILE A 216 12.53 -7.31 -10.82
CA ILE A 216 12.27 -6.16 -9.92
C ILE A 216 13.40 -6.00 -8.90
N VAL A 217 13.88 -7.09 -8.31
CA VAL A 217 14.99 -7.07 -7.34
C VAL A 217 16.29 -6.60 -7.99
N ILE A 218 16.62 -7.14 -9.17
CA ILE A 218 17.82 -6.76 -9.92
C ILE A 218 17.74 -5.29 -10.36
N ASN A 219 16.57 -4.83 -10.79
CA ASN A 219 16.31 -3.43 -11.11
C ASN A 219 16.58 -2.50 -9.92
N ASP A 220 16.09 -2.84 -8.72
CA ASP A 220 16.29 -2.02 -7.52
C ASP A 220 17.78 -1.98 -7.10
N ILE A 221 18.48 -3.12 -7.17
CA ILE A 221 19.93 -3.20 -6.90
C ILE A 221 20.72 -2.39 -7.94
N ALA A 222 20.39 -2.52 -9.22
CA ALA A 222 21.05 -1.78 -10.29
C ALA A 222 20.79 -0.27 -10.16
N ALA A 223 19.55 0.14 -9.88
CA ALA A 223 19.21 1.54 -9.67
C ALA A 223 19.99 2.15 -8.49
N TYR A 224 20.19 1.37 -7.43
CA TYR A 224 21.02 1.77 -6.30
C TYR A 224 22.51 1.90 -6.69
N ILE A 225 23.08 0.90 -7.38
CA ILE A 225 24.49 0.92 -7.80
C ILE A 225 24.76 2.09 -8.76
N PHE A 226 23.98 2.22 -9.84
CA PHE A 226 24.16 3.30 -10.82
C PHE A 226 23.82 4.67 -10.23
N GLY A 227 22.82 4.75 -9.33
CA GLY A 227 22.52 5.97 -8.59
C GLY A 227 23.64 6.39 -7.62
N PHE A 228 24.34 5.44 -7.01
CA PHE A 228 25.48 5.73 -6.13
C PHE A 228 26.70 6.25 -6.91
N PHE A 229 27.03 5.64 -8.06
CA PHE A 229 28.21 6.01 -8.85
C PHE A 229 27.99 7.23 -9.75
N PHE A 230 26.80 7.37 -10.35
CA PHE A 230 26.53 8.37 -11.39
C PHE A 230 25.42 9.36 -11.04
N GLY A 231 24.76 9.21 -9.89
CA GLY A 231 23.59 9.99 -9.49
C GLY A 231 23.89 11.46 -9.23
N LYS A 232 23.73 12.28 -10.26
CA LYS A 232 23.88 13.74 -10.19
C LYS A 232 22.54 14.45 -10.37
N THR A 233 21.56 13.82 -11.03
CA THR A 233 20.28 14.46 -11.38
C THR A 233 19.07 13.75 -10.75
N PRO A 234 18.31 14.39 -9.84
CA PRO A 234 17.14 13.77 -9.20
C PRO A 234 15.94 13.65 -10.15
N LEU A 235 15.25 12.51 -10.10
CA LEU A 235 14.14 12.14 -10.99
C LEU A 235 12.83 12.87 -10.65
N ILE A 236 12.49 12.97 -9.36
CA ILE A 236 11.20 13.53 -8.87
C ILE A 236 11.42 14.29 -7.57
N LYS A 237 10.80 15.47 -7.41
CA LYS A 237 10.88 16.29 -6.18
C LYS A 237 10.33 15.57 -4.92
N LEU A 238 9.37 14.66 -5.10
CA LEU A 238 8.79 13.83 -4.03
C LEU A 238 9.74 12.72 -3.56
N SER A 239 10.72 12.32 -4.36
CA SER A 239 11.71 11.28 -4.01
C SER A 239 13.12 11.72 -4.43
N PRO A 240 13.75 12.64 -3.68
CA PRO A 240 15.01 13.28 -4.06
C PRO A 240 16.22 12.32 -4.11
N LYS A 241 16.07 11.07 -3.67
CA LYS A 241 17.11 10.03 -3.71
C LYS A 241 17.08 9.17 -4.98
N LYS A 242 16.03 9.27 -5.81
CA LYS A 242 15.97 8.57 -7.10
C LYS A 242 16.57 9.47 -8.17
N THR A 243 17.48 8.94 -8.97
CA THR A 243 18.24 9.70 -10.00
C THR A 243 17.89 9.24 -11.41
N TRP A 244 17.95 10.15 -12.39
CA TRP A 244 17.77 9.83 -13.82
C TRP A 244 18.81 8.81 -14.30
N GLU A 245 20.09 9.00 -13.95
CA GLU A 245 21.16 8.08 -14.35
C GLU A 245 20.94 6.67 -13.79
N GLY A 246 20.53 6.57 -12.52
CA GLY A 246 20.17 5.31 -11.87
C GLY A 246 19.01 4.58 -12.57
N PHE A 247 17.96 5.31 -13.00
CA PHE A 247 16.81 4.70 -13.70
C PHE A 247 17.17 4.14 -15.08
N ILE A 248 17.99 4.86 -15.86
CA ILE A 248 18.47 4.39 -17.17
C ILE A 248 19.37 3.17 -17.00
N GLY A 249 20.36 3.24 -16.09
CA GLY A 249 21.29 2.13 -15.85
C GLY A 249 20.57 0.86 -15.38
N ALA A 250 19.56 1.02 -14.52
CA ALA A 250 18.75 -0.09 -14.06
C ALA A 250 17.87 -0.68 -15.17
N SER A 251 17.30 0.15 -16.04
CA SER A 251 16.49 -0.31 -17.18
C SER A 251 17.31 -1.17 -18.15
N VAL A 252 18.51 -0.71 -18.53
CA VAL A 252 19.42 -1.46 -19.42
C VAL A 252 19.85 -2.77 -18.77
N THR A 253 20.23 -2.74 -17.49
CA THR A 253 20.65 -3.93 -16.74
C THR A 253 19.51 -4.94 -16.61
N THR A 254 18.28 -4.46 -16.40
CA THR A 254 17.10 -5.33 -16.32
C THR A 254 16.81 -6.03 -17.65
N ILE A 255 16.99 -5.35 -18.79
CA ILE A 255 16.85 -5.96 -20.12
C ILE A 255 17.88 -7.08 -20.30
N ILE A 256 19.16 -6.80 -20.01
CA ILE A 256 20.23 -7.81 -20.11
C ILE A 256 19.95 -8.98 -19.19
N SER A 257 19.55 -8.72 -17.94
CA SER A 257 19.22 -9.76 -16.98
C SER A 257 18.00 -10.58 -17.40
N ALA A 258 17.02 -9.97 -18.06
CA ALA A 258 15.85 -10.70 -18.57
C ALA A 258 16.27 -11.73 -19.62
N PHE A 259 17.18 -11.37 -20.53
CA PHE A 259 17.73 -12.31 -21.51
C PHE A 259 18.53 -13.43 -20.83
N VAL A 260 19.38 -13.10 -19.85
CA VAL A 260 20.20 -14.10 -19.14
C VAL A 260 19.35 -15.09 -18.33
N VAL A 261 18.30 -14.61 -17.65
CA VAL A 261 17.40 -15.45 -16.84
C VAL A 261 16.41 -16.23 -17.70
N SER A 262 16.14 -15.78 -18.92
CA SER A 262 15.24 -16.45 -19.87
C SER A 262 15.92 -17.54 -20.71
N ILE A 263 17.26 -17.57 -20.77
CA ILE A 263 18.05 -18.63 -21.41
C ILE A 263 18.19 -19.82 -20.45
#